data_AF-A0AAV9RYR6-F1
#
_entry.id   AF-A0AAV9RYR6-F1
#
_cell.length_a   1.000
_cell.length_b   1.000
_cell.length_c   1.000
_cell.angle_alpha   90.00
_cell.angle_beta   90.00
_cell.angle_gamma   90.00
#
_symmetry.space_group_name_H-M   'P 1'
#
loop_
_entity.id
_entity.type
_entity.pdbx_description
1 polymer ?
#
loop_
_entity_poly.entity_id
_entity_poly.type
_entity_poly.pdbx_seq_one_letter_code
_entity_poly.pdbx_strand_id
1 'polypeptide(L)'
;MDLPRPEPTERGCRLISTNQTPQCLPPNASSTPRLHVVYKMLSDSEAAELLSFLTPSTRPDVKGKATEYILGMSGSRDGCRFLRSNPNLIAALFELTSDPSVAIMKDCYHILINLSADETLHQVLVSEVKVLPVLLKNLQDPEYLFSDQISTILSNLSRHEKTCRTVFKVLQDEVGLPKLVELLCNESYNKKAKLHYLGPLLSNLTQLPEARSYVMDPDRFVIQRLLPFTQYEASVMRRGGVIGTLRNCCFDHSHHEWLLSDTVDILPFLLLPLAGPEELTEEENEGLPVDLQFLPEDKKREEDPDIRKMLLETLLLLTATKAGRQALKQKNVYPIMREFHRWEKDVYVAATCEKLIQVLIGDEPELGMENLMEVEIPQDVEEKLREADTKEQEELEKEERMRREEEEEKKKCEQTD
;
A
#
# COMPACT_ATOMS: atom_id res chain seq x y z
N MET A 1 -17.45 -19.17 -34.94
CA MET A 1 -17.63 -19.91 -33.67
C MET A 1 -16.41 -19.59 -32.84
N ASP A 2 -16.50 -18.51 -32.08
CA ASP A 2 -15.43 -18.03 -31.22
C ASP A 2 -15.33 -18.94 -29.99
N LEU A 3 -14.20 -19.61 -29.88
CA LEU A 3 -13.84 -20.34 -28.66
C LEU A 3 -13.32 -19.32 -27.63
N PRO A 4 -13.69 -19.46 -26.35
CA PRO A 4 -13.19 -18.58 -25.30
C PRO A 4 -11.67 -18.78 -25.13
N ARG A 5 -10.93 -17.67 -25.02
CA ARG A 5 -9.49 -17.68 -24.67
C ARG A 5 -9.35 -18.21 -23.24
N PRO A 6 -8.33 -19.04 -22.94
CA PRO A 6 -8.10 -19.52 -21.59
C PRO A 6 -7.74 -18.34 -20.66
N GLU A 7 -8.31 -18.32 -19.47
CA GLU A 7 -7.94 -17.40 -18.40
C GLU A 7 -6.45 -17.61 -18.02
N PRO A 8 -5.68 -16.54 -17.75
CA PRO A 8 -4.31 -16.68 -17.30
C PRO A 8 -4.25 -17.46 -15.99
N THR A 9 -3.50 -18.56 -15.97
CA THR A 9 -3.36 -19.39 -14.77
C THR A 9 -2.49 -18.67 -13.73
N GLU A 10 -2.94 -18.66 -12.48
CA GLU A 10 -2.24 -18.11 -11.29
C GLU A 10 -0.82 -18.69 -11.01
N ARG A 11 -0.26 -19.50 -11.92
CA ARG A 11 1.02 -20.19 -11.75
C ARG A 11 2.22 -19.37 -12.25
N GLY A 12 2.07 -18.57 -13.31
CA GLY A 12 3.15 -17.70 -13.81
C GLY A 12 3.50 -16.52 -12.89
N CYS A 13 2.51 -16.00 -12.16
CA CYS A 13 2.72 -14.89 -11.22
C CYS A 13 3.54 -15.26 -9.97
N ARG A 14 3.67 -16.54 -9.60
CA ARG A 14 4.33 -16.92 -8.34
C ARG A 14 5.85 -16.81 -8.37
N LEU A 15 6.47 -16.77 -9.54
CA LEU A 15 7.94 -16.72 -9.69
C LEU A 15 8.49 -15.31 -9.89
N ILE A 16 7.63 -14.32 -10.13
CA ILE A 16 7.96 -12.88 -10.03
C ILE A 16 7.40 -12.30 -8.71
N SER A 17 6.52 -13.03 -8.03
CA SER A 17 5.88 -12.63 -6.77
C SER A 17 6.07 -13.71 -5.69
N THR A 18 7.31 -14.01 -5.34
CA THR A 18 7.66 -14.54 -4.00
C THR A 18 7.84 -13.38 -3.01
N ASN A 19 6.96 -12.37 -3.10
CA ASN A 19 6.77 -11.40 -2.03
C ASN A 19 5.27 -11.17 -1.95
N GLN A 20 4.66 -11.76 -0.93
CA GLN A 20 3.42 -11.24 -0.36
C GLN A 20 3.56 -9.72 -0.32
N THR A 21 2.53 -9.00 -0.78
CA THR A 21 2.37 -7.55 -0.60
C THR A 21 3.11 -7.10 0.66
N PRO A 22 4.11 -6.19 0.57
CA PRO A 22 4.77 -5.70 1.77
C PRO A 22 3.68 -5.18 2.68
N GLN A 23 3.52 -5.87 3.82
CA GLN A 23 2.73 -5.34 4.91
C GLN A 23 3.44 -4.05 5.27
N CYS A 24 2.82 -2.90 4.99
CA CYS A 24 3.24 -1.64 5.60
C CYS A 24 3.20 -1.87 7.12
N LEU A 25 4.36 -2.19 7.69
CA LEU A 25 4.55 -2.24 9.12
C LEU A 25 4.35 -0.79 9.60
N PRO A 26 3.50 -0.55 10.60
CA PRO A 26 3.34 0.79 11.12
C PRO A 26 4.72 1.28 11.65
N PRO A 27 5.04 2.57 11.51
CA PRO A 27 6.27 3.12 12.07
C PRO A 27 6.29 2.84 13.58
N ASN A 28 7.45 2.38 14.06
CA ASN A 28 7.76 2.02 15.43
C ASN A 28 6.90 2.77 16.46
N ALA A 29 6.02 2.03 17.12
CA ALA A 29 5.42 2.48 18.37
C ALA A 29 6.59 2.75 19.34
N SER A 30 6.77 4.02 19.69
CA SER A 30 7.68 4.46 20.74
C SER A 30 7.61 3.51 21.93
N SER A 31 8.75 2.94 22.32
CA SER A 31 8.93 2.03 23.44
C SER A 31 8.77 2.77 24.78
N THR A 32 7.56 3.25 25.06
CA THR A 32 7.11 3.47 26.43
C THR A 32 6.79 2.11 27.06
N PRO A 33 7.16 1.86 28.33
CA PRO A 33 6.92 0.58 28.97
C PRO A 33 5.40 0.33 29.03
N ARG A 34 4.91 -0.64 28.24
CA ARG A 34 3.53 -1.09 28.32
C ARG A 34 3.35 -1.85 29.62
N LEU A 35 2.69 -1.22 30.59
CA LEU A 35 2.10 -1.93 31.72
C LEU A 35 1.26 -3.08 31.16
N HIS A 36 1.61 -4.31 31.52
CA HIS A 36 0.83 -5.50 31.21
C HIS A 36 -0.48 -5.42 32.02
N VAL A 37 -1.45 -4.67 31.52
CA VAL A 37 -2.81 -4.68 32.06
C VAL A 37 -3.44 -5.97 31.59
N VAL A 38 -3.51 -6.96 32.48
CA VAL A 38 -4.35 -8.13 32.27
C VAL A 38 -5.79 -7.62 32.30
N TYR A 39 -6.39 -7.44 31.12
CA TYR A 39 -7.80 -7.14 31.02
C TYR A 39 -8.57 -8.38 31.51
N LYS A 40 -9.15 -8.28 32.71
CA LYS A 40 -10.16 -9.23 33.15
C LYS A 40 -11.29 -9.17 32.10
N MET A 41 -11.54 -10.29 31.43
CA MET A 41 -12.66 -10.39 30.49
C MET A 41 -13.95 -10.05 31.24
N LEU A 42 -14.70 -9.07 30.72
CA LEU A 42 -15.99 -8.69 31.28
C LEU A 42 -16.96 -9.88 31.19
N SER A 43 -17.73 -10.08 32.25
CA SER A 43 -18.88 -10.98 32.25
C SER A 43 -20.00 -10.45 31.36
N ASP A 44 -20.93 -11.33 30.96
CA ASP A 44 -22.08 -10.94 30.12
C ASP A 44 -22.93 -9.82 30.77
N SER A 45 -23.05 -9.82 32.10
CA SER A 45 -23.73 -8.75 32.84
C SER A 45 -23.00 -7.41 32.77
N GLU A 46 -21.67 -7.42 32.89
CA GLU A 46 -20.86 -6.19 32.77
C GLU A 46 -20.87 -5.67 31.33
N ALA A 47 -20.90 -6.57 30.33
CA ALA A 47 -21.05 -6.21 28.92
C ALA A 47 -22.41 -5.57 28.63
N ALA A 48 -23.49 -6.11 29.20
CA ALA A 48 -24.84 -5.55 29.07
C ALA A 48 -24.96 -4.18 29.77
N GLU A 49 -24.33 -4.01 30.93
CA GLU A 49 -24.27 -2.71 31.62
C GLU A 49 -23.52 -1.69 30.77
N LEU A 50 -22.34 -2.05 30.24
CA LEU A 50 -21.56 -1.20 29.36
C LEU A 50 -22.34 -0.79 28.11
N LEU A 51 -23.08 -1.72 27.50
CA LEU A 51 -23.95 -1.44 26.36
C LEU A 51 -25.03 -0.39 26.70
N SER A 52 -25.61 -0.45 27.90
CA SER A 52 -26.61 0.53 28.36
C SER A 52 -26.06 1.96 28.44
N PHE A 53 -24.74 2.11 28.59
CA PHE A 53 -24.08 3.41 28.58
C PHE A 53 -23.82 3.97 27.18
N LEU A 54 -23.93 3.15 26.12
CA LEU A 54 -23.61 3.52 24.74
C LEU A 54 -24.85 3.91 23.90
N THR A 55 -25.84 4.58 24.49
CA THR A 55 -27.02 5.06 23.76
C THR A 55 -26.93 6.56 23.49
N PRO A 56 -27.47 7.09 22.37
CA PRO A 56 -27.44 8.53 22.09
C PRO A 56 -28.02 9.39 23.22
N SER A 57 -29.05 8.89 23.91
CA SER A 57 -29.71 9.57 25.04
C SER A 57 -28.92 9.55 26.35
N THR A 58 -27.91 8.69 26.49
CA THR A 58 -27.11 8.62 27.72
C THR A 58 -26.36 9.93 27.95
N ARG A 59 -26.20 10.32 29.23
CA ARG A 59 -25.49 11.55 29.60
C ARG A 59 -24.06 11.56 29.01
N PRO A 60 -23.57 12.70 28.48
CA PRO A 60 -22.26 12.76 27.82
C PRO A 60 -21.08 12.32 28.69
N ASP A 61 -21.11 12.60 29.99
CA ASP A 61 -20.04 12.21 30.94
C ASP A 61 -19.97 10.69 31.14
N VAL A 62 -21.11 10.01 31.07
CA VAL A 62 -21.20 8.56 31.16
C VAL A 62 -20.75 7.92 29.84
N LYS A 63 -21.26 8.42 28.70
CA LYS A 63 -20.82 7.96 27.37
C LYS A 63 -19.31 8.09 27.19
N GLY A 64 -18.75 9.26 27.53
CA GLY A 64 -17.32 9.53 27.38
C GLY A 64 -16.45 8.53 28.14
N LYS A 65 -16.81 8.18 29.38
CA LYS A 65 -16.09 7.15 30.15
C LYS A 65 -16.23 5.76 29.54
N ALA A 66 -17.42 5.43 29.02
CA ALA A 66 -17.66 4.14 28.37
C ALA A 66 -16.85 4.01 27.07
N THR A 67 -16.83 5.06 26.23
CA THR A 67 -16.03 5.07 24.99
C THR A 67 -14.53 5.07 25.27
N GLU A 68 -14.07 5.83 26.27
CA GLU A 68 -12.66 5.83 26.70
C GLU A 68 -12.21 4.43 27.16
N TYR A 69 -13.02 3.76 27.97
CA TYR A 69 -12.73 2.39 28.42
C TYR A 69 -12.66 1.41 27.24
N ILE A 70 -13.62 1.47 26.31
CA ILE A 70 -13.62 0.59 25.14
C ILE A 70 -12.47 0.92 24.19
N LEU A 71 -12.09 2.19 24.05
CA LEU A 71 -10.92 2.60 23.28
C LEU A 71 -9.66 1.93 23.81
N GLY A 72 -9.43 1.97 25.13
CA GLY A 72 -8.30 1.27 25.77
C GLY A 72 -8.33 -0.24 25.54
N MET A 73 -9.52 -0.85 25.59
CA MET A 73 -9.70 -2.29 25.34
C MET A 73 -9.44 -2.66 23.87
N SER A 74 -9.94 -1.88 22.91
CA SER A 74 -9.82 -2.11 21.46
C SER A 74 -8.38 -2.10 20.96
N GLY A 75 -7.45 -1.51 21.71
CA GLY A 75 -6.02 -1.52 21.38
C GLY A 75 -5.31 -2.85 21.69
N SER A 76 -6.02 -3.87 22.17
CA SER A 76 -5.47 -5.18 22.54
C SER A 76 -6.16 -6.34 21.82
N ARG A 77 -5.41 -7.41 21.55
CA ARG A 77 -5.95 -8.63 20.89
C ARG A 77 -7.09 -9.26 21.69
N ASP A 78 -6.96 -9.25 23.00
CA ASP A 78 -7.97 -9.76 23.93
C ASP A 78 -9.24 -8.91 23.90
N GLY A 79 -9.12 -7.58 23.89
CA GLY A 79 -10.25 -6.68 23.73
C GLY A 79 -10.94 -6.80 22.38
N CYS A 80 -10.19 -6.93 21.28
CA CYS A 80 -10.76 -7.22 19.96
C CYS A 80 -11.56 -8.52 19.95
N ARG A 81 -11.03 -9.59 20.58
CA ARG A 81 -11.75 -10.87 20.72
C ARG A 81 -13.05 -10.69 21.51
N PHE A 82 -13.03 -9.93 22.60
CA PHE A 82 -14.22 -9.64 23.39
C PHE A 82 -15.28 -8.87 22.58
N LEU A 83 -14.88 -7.81 21.88
CA LEU A 83 -15.78 -7.01 21.05
C LEU A 83 -16.36 -7.80 19.88
N ARG A 84 -15.57 -8.70 19.28
CA ARG A 84 -16.04 -9.62 18.24
C ARG A 84 -17.17 -10.53 18.72
N SER A 85 -17.12 -10.98 19.96
CA SER A 85 -18.18 -11.79 20.58
C SER A 85 -19.39 -10.95 21.02
N ASN A 86 -19.29 -9.62 20.98
CA ASN A 86 -20.32 -8.68 21.43
C ASN A 86 -20.64 -7.63 20.34
N PRO A 87 -21.16 -8.05 19.16
CA PRO A 87 -21.40 -7.14 18.02
C PRO A 87 -22.36 -5.98 18.34
N ASN A 88 -23.25 -6.13 19.32
CA ASN A 88 -24.13 -5.05 19.79
C ASN A 88 -23.36 -3.85 20.36
N LEU A 89 -22.20 -4.07 21.01
CA LEU A 89 -21.35 -2.98 21.47
C LEU A 89 -20.76 -2.22 20.28
N ILE A 90 -20.34 -2.94 19.24
CA ILE A 90 -19.79 -2.33 18.01
C ILE A 90 -20.89 -1.55 17.29
N ALA A 91 -22.10 -2.08 17.19
CA ALA A 91 -23.24 -1.38 16.61
C ALA A 91 -23.59 -0.09 17.36
N ALA A 92 -23.60 -0.13 18.71
CA ALA A 92 -23.85 1.06 19.53
C ALA A 92 -22.74 2.12 19.38
N LEU A 93 -21.46 1.70 19.35
CA LEU A 93 -20.33 2.60 19.09
C LEU A 93 -20.41 3.22 17.69
N PHE A 94 -20.84 2.45 16.70
CA PHE A 94 -21.04 2.94 15.35
C PHE A 94 -22.18 3.97 15.28
N GLU A 95 -23.28 3.77 16.00
CA GLU A 95 -24.35 4.76 16.12
C GLU A 95 -23.84 6.08 16.74
N LEU A 96 -22.97 5.98 17.76
CA LEU A 96 -22.34 7.13 18.41
C LEU A 96 -21.31 7.86 17.52
N THR A 97 -20.99 7.37 16.32
CA THR A 97 -20.24 8.17 15.33
C THR A 97 -21.02 9.38 14.81
N SER A 98 -22.32 9.46 15.11
CA SER A 98 -23.17 10.62 14.83
C SER A 98 -23.55 11.43 16.09
N ASP A 99 -22.83 11.23 17.20
CA ASP A 99 -23.10 11.92 18.46
C ASP A 99 -22.86 13.44 18.37
N PRO A 100 -23.63 14.30 19.07
CA PRO A 100 -23.35 15.74 19.11
C PRO A 100 -21.99 16.11 19.70
N SER A 101 -21.40 15.24 20.54
CA SER A 101 -20.08 15.45 21.13
C SER A 101 -18.98 14.95 20.20
N VAL A 102 -18.20 15.89 19.66
CA VAL A 102 -17.01 15.60 18.83
C VAL A 102 -16.00 14.70 19.56
N ALA A 103 -15.87 14.81 20.89
CA ALA A 103 -14.98 13.96 21.66
C ALA A 103 -15.44 12.48 21.65
N ILE A 104 -16.75 12.25 21.78
CA ILE A 104 -17.32 10.89 21.73
C ILE A 104 -17.19 10.31 20.32
N MET A 105 -17.53 11.10 19.29
CA MET A 105 -17.34 10.68 17.90
C MET A 105 -15.87 10.30 17.63
N LYS A 106 -14.93 11.12 18.13
CA LYS A 106 -13.50 10.86 18.00
C LYS A 106 -13.14 9.50 18.59
N ASP A 107 -13.52 9.20 19.83
CA ASP A 107 -13.25 7.90 20.45
C ASP A 107 -13.85 6.76 19.64
N CYS A 108 -15.10 6.89 19.17
CA CYS A 108 -15.76 5.87 18.36
C CYS A 108 -15.00 5.60 17.05
N TYR A 109 -14.54 6.64 16.36
CA TYR A 109 -13.74 6.48 15.15
C TYR A 109 -12.39 5.81 15.42
N HIS A 110 -11.73 6.13 16.53
CA HIS A 110 -10.45 5.47 16.88
C HIS A 110 -10.66 4.01 17.29
N ILE A 111 -11.78 3.68 17.95
CA ILE A 111 -12.17 2.29 18.19
C ILE A 111 -12.36 1.58 16.85
N LEU A 112 -13.12 2.14 15.91
CA LEU A 112 -13.34 1.52 14.59
C LEU A 112 -12.05 1.37 13.78
N ILE A 113 -11.09 2.30 13.91
CA ILE A 113 -9.75 2.12 13.33
C ILE A 113 -9.07 0.87 13.89
N ASN A 114 -9.04 0.71 15.22
CA ASN A 114 -8.44 -0.47 15.85
C ASN A 114 -9.16 -1.76 15.44
N LEU A 115 -10.49 -1.76 15.41
CA LEU A 115 -11.27 -2.94 15.03
C LEU A 115 -11.10 -3.30 13.55
N SER A 116 -11.05 -2.31 12.66
CA SER A 116 -10.79 -2.53 11.23
C SER A 116 -9.37 -3.03 10.96
N ALA A 117 -8.42 -2.82 11.89
CA ALA A 117 -7.07 -3.33 11.76
C ALA A 117 -6.96 -4.85 12.00
N ASP A 118 -7.95 -5.47 12.65
CA ASP A 118 -8.02 -6.91 12.92
C ASP A 118 -8.93 -7.61 11.90
N GLU A 119 -8.35 -8.43 11.02
CA GLU A 119 -9.08 -9.16 9.97
C GLU A 119 -10.26 -9.98 10.53
N THR A 120 -10.14 -10.48 11.77
CA THR A 120 -11.16 -11.33 12.36
C THR A 120 -12.46 -10.59 12.71
N LEU A 121 -12.44 -9.25 12.74
CA LEU A 121 -13.59 -8.39 12.97
C LEU A 121 -14.23 -7.89 11.67
N HIS A 122 -13.59 -8.08 10.52
CA HIS A 122 -14.06 -7.51 9.25
C HIS A 122 -15.51 -7.91 8.93
N GLN A 123 -15.86 -9.19 9.06
CA GLN A 123 -17.21 -9.66 8.76
C GLN A 123 -18.27 -9.05 9.69
N VAL A 124 -17.95 -8.87 10.97
CA VAL A 124 -18.85 -8.18 11.91
C VAL A 124 -19.05 -6.74 11.46
N LEU A 125 -17.97 -6.03 11.12
CA LEU A 125 -18.05 -4.62 10.67
C LEU A 125 -18.81 -4.46 9.34
N VAL A 126 -18.52 -5.28 8.33
CA VAL A 126 -19.09 -5.10 6.99
C VAL A 126 -20.48 -5.71 6.81
N SER A 127 -20.79 -6.81 7.50
CA SER A 127 -22.02 -7.59 7.27
C SER A 127 -23.06 -7.43 8.38
N GLU A 128 -22.63 -7.44 9.64
CA GLU A 128 -23.55 -7.32 10.79
C GLU A 128 -23.83 -5.85 11.11
N VAL A 129 -22.78 -5.05 11.33
CA VAL A 129 -22.89 -3.62 11.66
C VAL A 129 -23.11 -2.76 10.41
N LYS A 130 -22.63 -3.23 9.25
CA LYS A 130 -22.77 -2.57 7.93
C LYS A 130 -22.23 -1.15 7.94
N VAL A 131 -20.97 -0.99 8.34
CA VAL A 131 -20.36 0.33 8.47
C VAL A 131 -20.18 1.05 7.13
N LEU A 132 -19.98 0.31 6.03
CA LEU A 132 -19.53 0.85 4.75
C LEU A 132 -20.43 1.94 4.15
N PRO A 133 -21.76 1.79 4.03
CA PRO A 133 -22.60 2.80 3.38
C PRO A 133 -22.54 4.17 4.08
N VAL A 134 -22.55 4.20 5.42
CA VAL A 134 -22.47 5.45 6.19
C VAL A 134 -21.09 6.07 6.07
N LEU A 135 -20.02 5.27 6.19
CA LEU A 135 -18.65 5.76 6.08
C LEU A 135 -18.42 6.37 4.69
N LEU A 136 -18.83 5.68 3.63
CA LEU A 136 -18.68 6.14 2.24
C LEU A 136 -19.52 7.40 1.95
N LYS A 137 -20.74 7.48 2.50
CA LYS A 137 -21.56 8.69 2.40
C LYS A 137 -20.89 9.88 3.10
N ASN A 138 -20.38 9.70 4.32
CA ASN A 138 -19.72 10.76 5.08
C ASN A 138 -18.39 11.19 4.44
N LEU A 139 -17.66 10.26 3.82
CA LEU A 139 -16.41 10.55 3.11
C LEU A 139 -16.61 11.55 1.94
N GLN A 140 -17.81 11.58 1.34
CA GLN A 140 -18.14 12.51 0.26
C GLN A 140 -18.42 13.93 0.74
N ASP A 141 -18.65 14.16 2.04
CA ASP A 141 -18.93 15.50 2.57
C ASP A 141 -17.61 16.30 2.71
N PRO A 142 -17.46 17.43 1.98
CA PRO A 142 -16.25 18.25 1.99
C PRO A 142 -15.99 18.98 3.32
N GLU A 143 -16.94 18.97 4.24
CA GLU A 143 -16.80 19.59 5.56
C GLU A 143 -16.82 18.56 6.70
N TYR A 144 -16.82 17.26 6.36
CA TYR A 144 -16.86 16.20 7.36
C TYR A 144 -15.53 16.09 8.10
N LEU A 145 -15.60 16.19 9.43
CA LEU A 145 -14.42 16.31 10.30
C LEU A 145 -13.59 15.02 10.38
N PHE A 146 -14.23 13.86 10.27
CA PHE A 146 -13.59 12.56 10.51
C PHE A 146 -13.23 11.81 9.22
N SER A 147 -13.12 12.51 8.09
CA SER A 147 -12.87 11.88 6.79
C SER A 147 -11.50 11.19 6.73
N ASP A 148 -10.49 11.70 7.45
CA ASP A 148 -9.20 11.02 7.59
C ASP A 148 -9.37 9.65 8.27
N GLN A 149 -10.09 9.59 9.40
CA GLN A 149 -10.36 8.34 10.11
C GLN A 149 -11.17 7.36 9.25
N ILE A 150 -12.16 7.86 8.51
CA ILE A 150 -12.92 7.05 7.56
C ILE A 150 -11.98 6.44 6.51
N SER A 151 -11.10 7.25 5.91
CA SER A 151 -10.16 6.75 4.90
C SER A 151 -9.20 5.70 5.46
N THR A 152 -8.76 5.84 6.72
CA THR A 152 -7.98 4.81 7.43
C THR A 152 -8.78 3.52 7.63
N ILE A 153 -10.04 3.59 8.08
CA ILE A 153 -10.91 2.41 8.28
C ILE A 153 -11.12 1.66 6.96
N LEU A 154 -11.45 2.38 5.88
CA LEU A 154 -11.67 1.77 4.57
C LEU A 154 -10.38 1.14 4.01
N SER A 155 -9.23 1.80 4.20
CA SER A 155 -7.93 1.23 3.87
C SER A 155 -7.67 -0.07 4.65
N ASN A 156 -7.91 -0.09 5.95
CA ASN A 156 -7.71 -1.28 6.77
C ASN A 156 -8.59 -2.46 6.33
N LEU A 157 -9.89 -2.20 6.08
CA LEU A 157 -10.87 -3.20 5.64
C LEU A 157 -10.57 -3.75 4.25
N SER A 158 -9.86 -3.01 3.39
CA SER A 158 -9.57 -3.41 2.01
C SER A 158 -8.26 -4.18 1.84
N ARG A 159 -7.43 -4.35 2.89
CA ARG A 159 -6.13 -5.03 2.79
C ARG A 159 -6.21 -6.47 2.29
N HIS A 160 -7.22 -7.22 2.74
CA HIS A 160 -7.38 -8.63 2.38
C HIS A 160 -8.44 -8.80 1.30
N GLU A 161 -8.10 -9.53 0.23
CA GLU A 161 -8.92 -9.69 -0.97
C GLU A 161 -10.41 -9.99 -0.68
N LYS A 162 -10.68 -10.92 0.25
CA LYS A 162 -12.05 -11.31 0.61
C LYS A 162 -12.89 -10.11 1.08
N THR A 163 -12.33 -9.27 1.97
CA THR A 163 -13.05 -8.09 2.47
C THR A 163 -12.99 -6.95 1.46
N CYS A 164 -11.88 -6.84 0.72
CA CYS A 164 -11.70 -5.89 -0.37
C CYS A 164 -12.82 -6.00 -1.41
N ARG A 165 -13.21 -7.21 -1.82
CA ARG A 165 -14.34 -7.43 -2.75
C ARG A 165 -15.65 -6.86 -2.22
N THR A 166 -15.93 -7.01 -0.93
CA THR A 166 -17.12 -6.40 -0.29
C THR A 166 -17.01 -4.88 -0.25
N VAL A 167 -15.86 -4.33 0.15
CA VAL A 167 -15.61 -2.88 0.17
C VAL A 167 -15.79 -2.29 -1.23
N PHE A 168 -15.18 -2.91 -2.24
CA PHE A 168 -15.26 -2.47 -3.63
C PHE A 168 -16.69 -2.47 -4.16
N LYS A 169 -17.46 -3.54 -3.88
CA LYS A 169 -18.87 -3.62 -4.28
C LYS A 169 -19.69 -2.46 -3.71
N VAL A 170 -19.63 -2.26 -2.38
CA VAL A 170 -20.39 -1.17 -1.74
C VAL A 170 -19.89 0.19 -2.19
N LEU A 171 -18.57 0.35 -2.40
CA LEU A 171 -17.99 1.58 -2.93
C LEU A 171 -18.55 1.91 -4.32
N GLN A 172 -18.68 0.93 -5.22
CA GLN A 172 -19.27 1.14 -6.54
C GLN A 172 -20.75 1.53 -6.44
N ASP A 173 -21.51 0.89 -5.55
CA ASP A 173 -22.95 1.15 -5.38
C ASP A 173 -23.22 2.54 -4.78
N GLU A 174 -22.41 2.99 -3.82
CA GLU A 174 -22.66 4.22 -3.04
C GLU A 174 -21.94 5.47 -3.58
N VAL A 175 -20.78 5.31 -4.23
CA VAL A 175 -19.86 6.42 -4.55
C VAL A 175 -19.30 6.34 -5.97
N GLY A 176 -18.91 5.14 -6.38
CA GLY A 176 -18.13 4.89 -7.60
C GLY A 176 -16.64 5.13 -7.41
N LEU A 177 -15.83 4.30 -8.07
CA LEU A 177 -14.38 4.51 -8.20
C LEU A 177 -13.99 5.87 -8.83
N PRO A 178 -14.73 6.45 -9.81
CA PRO A 178 -14.41 7.78 -10.33
C PRO A 178 -14.38 8.86 -9.23
N LYS A 179 -15.36 8.83 -8.32
CA LYS A 179 -15.43 9.80 -7.24
C LYS A 179 -14.31 9.58 -6.23
N LEU A 180 -13.96 8.32 -5.90
CA LEU A 180 -12.80 8.03 -5.05
C LEU A 180 -11.50 8.64 -5.61
N VAL A 181 -11.26 8.49 -6.92
CA VAL A 181 -10.10 9.08 -7.60
C VAL A 181 -10.15 10.61 -7.55
N GLU A 182 -11.33 11.22 -7.74
CA GLU A 182 -11.51 12.67 -7.55
C GLU A 182 -11.12 13.12 -6.13
N LEU A 183 -11.58 12.42 -5.10
CA LEU A 183 -11.26 12.71 -3.70
C LEU A 183 -9.76 12.60 -3.41
N LEU A 184 -9.09 11.59 -3.98
CA LEU A 184 -7.65 11.39 -3.83
C LEU A 184 -6.85 12.51 -4.51
N CYS A 185 -7.21 12.85 -5.75
CA CYS A 185 -6.46 13.80 -6.56
C CYS A 185 -6.75 15.28 -6.22
N ASN A 186 -7.86 15.58 -5.54
CA ASN A 186 -8.20 16.94 -5.12
C ASN A 186 -7.88 17.15 -3.64
N GLU A 187 -6.68 17.65 -3.35
CA GLU A 187 -6.21 17.93 -1.99
C GLU A 187 -7.07 18.93 -1.22
N SER A 188 -7.78 19.80 -1.94
CA SER A 188 -8.65 20.82 -1.36
C SER A 188 -10.09 20.36 -1.18
N TYR A 189 -10.40 19.10 -1.51
CA TYR A 189 -11.77 18.58 -1.48
C TYR A 189 -12.41 18.74 -0.11
N ASN A 190 -11.71 18.32 0.95
CA ASN A 190 -12.19 18.43 2.32
C ASN A 190 -11.35 19.47 3.09
N LYS A 191 -12.01 20.46 3.71
CA LYS A 191 -11.30 21.55 4.42
C LYS A 191 -10.77 21.15 5.80
N LYS A 192 -11.21 20.01 6.32
CA LYS A 192 -10.93 19.51 7.67
C LYS A 192 -10.16 18.19 7.69
N ALA A 193 -9.89 17.60 6.53
CA ALA A 193 -9.20 16.33 6.40
C ALA A 193 -8.25 16.36 5.21
N LYS A 194 -7.21 15.52 5.25
CA LYS A 194 -6.21 15.44 4.17
C LYS A 194 -6.44 14.30 3.20
N LEU A 195 -7.13 13.24 3.62
CA LEU A 195 -7.49 12.05 2.84
C LEU A 195 -6.27 11.27 2.33
N HIS A 196 -5.17 11.23 3.08
CA HIS A 196 -3.96 10.55 2.64
C HIS A 196 -4.14 9.03 2.51
N TYR A 197 -4.97 8.42 3.36
CA TYR A 197 -5.25 6.98 3.33
C TYR A 197 -6.13 6.54 2.14
N LEU A 198 -6.60 7.47 1.29
CA LEU A 198 -7.20 7.09 0.00
C LEU A 198 -6.19 6.49 -0.97
N GLY A 199 -4.89 6.82 -0.84
CA GLY A 199 -3.83 6.20 -1.64
C GLY A 199 -3.74 4.68 -1.36
N PRO A 200 -3.47 4.27 -0.11
CA PRO A 200 -3.46 2.87 0.29
C PRO A 200 -4.78 2.15 0.02
N LEU A 201 -5.94 2.81 0.19
CA LEU A 201 -7.23 2.26 -0.22
C LEU A 201 -7.27 1.94 -1.72
N LEU A 202 -6.86 2.87 -2.59
CA LEU A 202 -6.83 2.63 -4.04
C LEU A 202 -5.85 1.51 -4.43
N SER A 203 -4.68 1.46 -3.76
CA SER A 203 -3.72 0.36 -3.91
C SER A 203 -4.38 -0.97 -3.58
N ASN A 204 -5.04 -1.05 -2.43
CA ASN A 204 -5.74 -2.26 -2.00
C ASN A 204 -6.85 -2.65 -2.97
N LEU A 205 -7.64 -1.70 -3.47
CA LEU A 205 -8.71 -1.98 -4.45
C LEU A 205 -8.13 -2.54 -5.76
N THR A 206 -7.00 -2.01 -6.24
CA THR A 206 -6.34 -2.48 -7.47
C THR A 206 -5.65 -3.84 -7.36
N GLN A 207 -5.68 -4.49 -6.19
CA GLN A 207 -5.44 -5.94 -6.14
C GLN A 207 -6.51 -6.72 -6.94
N LEU A 208 -7.72 -6.15 -7.08
CA LEU A 208 -8.84 -6.75 -7.83
C LEU A 208 -8.73 -6.41 -9.33
N PRO A 209 -8.90 -7.39 -10.24
CA PRO A 209 -8.86 -7.16 -11.69
C PRO A 209 -9.84 -6.08 -12.17
N GLU A 210 -11.05 -6.03 -11.60
CA GLU A 210 -12.10 -5.10 -11.99
C GLU A 210 -11.73 -3.65 -11.66
N ALA A 211 -11.03 -3.42 -10.55
CA ALA A 211 -10.52 -2.11 -10.19
C ALA A 211 -9.34 -1.69 -11.08
N ARG A 212 -8.44 -2.64 -11.43
CA ARG A 212 -7.35 -2.36 -12.38
C ARG A 212 -7.89 -1.99 -13.75
N SER A 213 -8.86 -2.74 -14.26
CA SER A 213 -9.49 -2.47 -15.55
C SER A 213 -10.05 -1.04 -15.62
N TYR A 214 -10.64 -0.54 -14.54
CA TYR A 214 -11.11 0.85 -14.47
C TYR A 214 -9.94 1.86 -14.49
N VAL A 215 -8.87 1.61 -13.73
CA VAL A 215 -7.71 2.52 -13.64
C VAL A 215 -6.93 2.56 -14.94
N MET A 216 -6.84 1.44 -15.65
CA MET A 216 -6.12 1.26 -16.91
C MET A 216 -6.97 1.51 -18.16
N ASP A 217 -8.20 2.01 -18.01
CA ASP A 217 -9.06 2.37 -19.14
C ASP A 217 -8.51 3.64 -19.84
N PRO A 218 -8.05 3.55 -21.10
CA PRO A 218 -7.42 4.66 -21.80
C PRO A 218 -8.33 5.88 -21.97
N ASP A 219 -9.65 5.70 -22.00
CA ASP A 219 -10.61 6.79 -22.21
C ASP A 219 -10.86 7.61 -20.92
N ARG A 220 -10.40 7.12 -19.76
CA ARG A 220 -10.66 7.75 -18.46
C ARG A 220 -9.50 8.58 -17.93
N PHE A 221 -8.30 8.40 -18.48
CA PHE A 221 -7.07 9.09 -18.07
C PHE A 221 -6.77 8.99 -16.56
N VAL A 222 -7.23 7.92 -15.90
CA VAL A 222 -7.09 7.78 -14.43
C VAL A 222 -5.64 7.62 -14.07
N ILE A 223 -4.92 6.74 -14.76
CA ILE A 223 -3.51 6.47 -14.44
C ILE A 223 -2.64 7.72 -14.58
N GLN A 224 -2.83 8.53 -15.63
CA GLN A 224 -2.08 9.78 -15.83
C GLN A 224 -2.32 10.78 -14.70
N ARG A 225 -3.55 10.85 -14.17
CA ARG A 225 -3.89 11.72 -13.03
C ARG A 225 -3.20 11.29 -11.73
N LEU A 226 -2.78 10.03 -11.63
CA LEU A 226 -2.09 9.51 -10.46
C LEU A 226 -0.57 9.77 -10.53
N LEU A 227 0.02 9.86 -11.73
CA LEU A 227 1.46 9.99 -11.93
C LEU A 227 2.13 11.12 -11.12
N PRO A 228 1.57 12.35 -11.02
CA PRO A 228 2.19 13.41 -10.21
C PRO A 228 2.34 13.05 -8.72
N PHE A 229 1.54 12.10 -8.22
CA PHE A 229 1.56 11.69 -6.82
C PHE A 229 2.68 10.70 -6.49
N THR A 230 3.45 10.20 -7.48
CA THR A 230 4.65 9.38 -7.20
C THR A 230 5.75 10.15 -6.48
N GLN A 231 5.69 11.49 -6.52
CA GLN A 231 6.60 12.39 -5.81
C GLN A 231 5.89 13.26 -4.77
N TYR A 232 4.72 12.83 -4.30
CA TYR A 232 3.93 13.63 -3.36
C TYR A 232 4.62 13.75 -2.00
N GLU A 233 5.23 14.91 -1.71
CA GLU A 233 6.08 15.11 -0.53
C GLU A 233 5.30 15.14 0.79
N ALA A 234 4.08 15.70 0.79
CA ALA A 234 3.34 15.93 2.02
C ALA A 234 2.85 14.65 2.72
N SER A 235 2.88 13.49 2.05
CA SER A 235 2.49 12.22 2.66
C SER A 235 3.08 10.99 1.98
N VAL A 236 3.93 10.29 2.74
CA VAL A 236 4.45 8.94 2.40
C VAL A 236 3.30 7.97 2.12
N MET A 237 2.22 8.02 2.90
CA MET A 237 1.06 7.12 2.72
C MET A 237 0.38 7.33 1.37
N ARG A 238 0.16 8.58 0.97
CA ARG A 238 -0.45 8.89 -0.33
C ARG A 238 0.47 8.48 -1.48
N ARG A 239 1.74 8.84 -1.39
CA ARG A 239 2.78 8.53 -2.38
C ARG A 239 2.95 7.02 -2.58
N GLY A 240 3.20 6.29 -1.49
CA GLY A 240 3.33 4.83 -1.50
C GLY A 240 2.05 4.13 -1.97
N GLY A 241 0.87 4.63 -1.60
CA GLY A 241 -0.40 4.10 -2.09
C GLY A 241 -0.60 4.25 -3.61
N VAL A 242 -0.19 5.39 -4.17
CA VAL A 242 -0.23 5.61 -5.62
C VAL A 242 0.78 4.71 -6.33
N ILE A 243 2.01 4.61 -5.83
CA ILE A 243 3.03 3.73 -6.40
C ILE A 243 2.56 2.26 -6.34
N GLY A 244 1.94 1.84 -5.24
CA GLY A 244 1.34 0.51 -5.12
C GLY A 244 0.20 0.27 -6.11
N THR A 245 -0.59 1.29 -6.40
CA THR A 245 -1.61 1.25 -7.46
C THR A 245 -0.97 1.03 -8.85
N LEU A 246 0.11 1.75 -9.17
CA LEU A 246 0.84 1.60 -10.43
C LEU A 246 1.48 0.21 -10.55
N ARG A 247 2.13 -0.26 -9.48
CA ARG A 247 2.67 -1.63 -9.40
C ARG A 247 1.61 -2.68 -9.68
N ASN A 248 0.44 -2.55 -9.04
CA ASN A 248 -0.67 -3.47 -9.24
C ASN A 248 -1.15 -3.49 -10.69
N CYS A 249 -1.22 -2.32 -11.34
CA CYS A 249 -1.57 -2.21 -12.76
C CYS A 249 -0.53 -2.91 -13.65
N CYS A 250 0.76 -2.87 -13.29
CA CYS A 250 1.83 -3.50 -14.07
C CYS A 250 1.83 -5.04 -14.03
N PHE A 251 0.98 -5.70 -13.23
CA PHE A 251 0.75 -7.15 -13.38
C PHE A 251 -0.02 -7.49 -14.67
N ASP A 252 -0.75 -6.54 -15.25
CA ASP A 252 -1.42 -6.73 -16.52
C ASP A 252 -0.46 -6.39 -17.68
N HIS A 253 0.35 -7.39 -18.05
CA HIS A 253 1.39 -7.24 -19.07
C HIS A 253 0.86 -6.83 -20.44
N SER A 254 -0.43 -7.03 -20.73
CA SER A 254 -1.04 -6.61 -22.00
C SER A 254 -1.06 -5.09 -22.17
N HIS A 255 -0.93 -4.33 -21.07
CA HIS A 255 -0.93 -2.88 -21.06
C HIS A 255 0.48 -2.26 -21.03
N HIS A 256 1.56 -3.06 -20.92
CA HIS A 256 2.93 -2.53 -20.76
C HIS A 256 3.34 -1.58 -21.90
N GLU A 257 3.06 -1.94 -23.15
CA GLU A 257 3.36 -1.08 -24.30
C GLU A 257 2.62 0.26 -24.22
N TRP A 258 1.35 0.24 -23.80
CA TRP A 258 0.56 1.46 -23.64
C TRP A 258 1.07 2.32 -22.47
N LEU A 259 1.39 1.70 -21.33
CA LEU A 259 1.95 2.38 -20.16
C LEU A 259 3.30 3.06 -20.47
N LEU A 260 4.12 2.42 -21.29
CA LEU A 260 5.44 2.93 -21.70
C LEU A 260 5.39 3.83 -22.95
N SER A 261 4.23 3.97 -23.59
CA SER A 261 4.04 4.86 -24.74
C SER A 261 4.00 6.33 -24.31
N ASP A 262 4.19 7.24 -25.27
CA ASP A 262 4.07 8.69 -25.07
C ASP A 262 2.67 9.14 -24.59
N THR A 263 1.65 8.25 -24.62
CA THR A 263 0.30 8.57 -24.13
C THR A 263 0.20 8.57 -22.61
N VAL A 264 0.96 7.71 -21.94
CA VAL A 264 1.00 7.60 -20.48
C VAL A 264 2.32 8.12 -19.95
N ASP A 265 3.42 7.77 -20.63
CA ASP A 265 4.80 8.10 -20.28
C ASP A 265 5.08 7.85 -18.79
N ILE A 266 4.83 6.61 -18.34
CA ILE A 266 4.94 6.25 -16.92
C ILE A 266 6.39 6.29 -16.40
N LEU A 267 7.35 6.09 -17.30
CA LEU A 267 8.74 5.78 -16.95
C LEU A 267 9.45 6.92 -16.19
N PRO A 268 9.37 8.20 -16.59
CA PRO A 268 9.91 9.31 -15.81
C PRO A 268 9.40 9.35 -14.36
N PHE A 269 8.10 9.11 -14.15
CA PHE A 269 7.48 9.17 -12.84
C PHE A 269 7.91 8.04 -11.89
N LEU A 270 8.37 6.91 -12.44
CA LEU A 270 8.93 5.80 -11.67
C LEU A 270 10.42 5.98 -11.39
N LEU A 271 11.16 6.57 -12.32
CA LEU A 271 12.62 6.74 -12.22
C LEU A 271 13.04 7.98 -11.46
N LEU A 272 12.27 9.08 -11.56
CA LEU A 272 12.65 10.34 -10.93
C LEU A 272 12.78 10.23 -9.40
N PRO A 273 11.92 9.49 -8.67
CA PRO A 273 12.15 9.24 -7.24
C PRO A 273 13.42 8.40 -6.94
N LEU A 274 13.92 7.64 -7.92
CA LEU A 274 15.14 6.83 -7.79
C LEU A 274 16.40 7.59 -8.25
N ALA A 275 16.25 8.69 -8.99
CA ALA A 275 17.37 9.50 -9.46
C ALA A 275 17.91 10.44 -8.36
N GLY A 276 19.23 10.59 -8.32
CA GLY A 276 19.95 11.50 -7.41
C GLY A 276 20.66 12.64 -8.13
N PRO A 277 21.55 13.36 -7.44
CA PRO A 277 22.25 14.54 -7.96
C PRO A 277 23.54 14.19 -8.72
N GLU A 278 23.78 12.91 -9.03
CA GLU A 278 25.00 12.48 -9.70
C GLU A 278 25.10 13.03 -11.13
N GLU A 279 26.31 13.49 -11.50
CA GLU A 279 26.61 13.92 -12.87
C GLU A 279 26.75 12.69 -13.79
N LEU A 280 25.81 12.56 -14.73
CA LEU A 280 25.88 11.59 -15.81
C LEU A 280 26.63 12.19 -17.02
N THR A 281 27.21 11.35 -17.89
CA THR A 281 27.87 11.86 -19.10
C THR A 281 26.86 12.51 -20.06
N GLU A 282 27.32 13.30 -21.03
CA GLU A 282 26.44 13.91 -22.03
C GLU A 282 25.67 12.83 -22.81
N GLU A 283 26.35 11.77 -23.24
CA GLU A 283 25.73 10.66 -23.96
C GLU A 283 24.73 9.89 -23.08
N GLU A 284 25.01 9.76 -21.78
CA GLU A 284 24.08 9.15 -20.85
C GLU A 284 22.81 9.99 -20.69
N ASN A 285 22.94 11.32 -20.57
CA ASN A 285 21.83 12.26 -20.47
C ASN A 285 20.98 12.30 -21.74
N GLU A 286 21.58 12.34 -22.93
CA GLU A 286 20.86 12.41 -24.20
C GLU A 286 19.88 11.24 -24.40
N GLY A 287 20.21 10.06 -23.87
CA GLY A 287 19.36 8.86 -23.94
C GLY A 287 18.21 8.81 -22.92
N LEU A 288 18.23 9.66 -21.89
CA LEU A 288 17.22 9.66 -20.82
C LEU A 288 15.94 10.41 -21.23
N PRO A 289 14.79 10.09 -20.60
CA PRO A 289 13.63 10.97 -20.65
C PRO A 289 13.96 12.40 -20.19
N VAL A 290 13.31 13.40 -20.77
CA VAL A 290 13.63 14.83 -20.58
C VAL A 290 13.64 15.23 -19.10
N ASP A 291 12.69 14.74 -18.31
CA ASP A 291 12.59 15.07 -16.88
C ASP A 291 13.73 14.50 -16.01
N LEU A 292 14.54 13.59 -16.55
CA LEU A 292 15.68 12.96 -15.88
C LEU A 292 17.03 13.52 -16.33
N GLN A 293 17.05 14.40 -17.33
CA GLN A 293 18.29 14.99 -17.85
C GLN A 293 18.73 16.15 -16.95
N PHE A 294 20.03 16.22 -16.66
CA PHE A 294 20.66 17.35 -15.97
C PHE A 294 19.96 17.75 -14.66
N LEU A 295 19.73 16.76 -13.79
CA LEU A 295 19.10 16.97 -12.49
C LEU A 295 19.93 17.93 -11.61
N PRO A 296 19.28 18.74 -10.76
CA PRO A 296 19.98 19.71 -9.92
C PRO A 296 20.73 19.03 -8.76
N GLU A 297 21.73 19.72 -8.21
CA GLU A 297 22.55 19.22 -7.09
C GLU A 297 21.76 18.94 -5.80
N ASP A 298 20.61 19.59 -5.62
CA ASP A 298 19.72 19.38 -4.48
C ASP A 298 18.70 18.24 -4.70
N LYS A 299 18.76 17.55 -5.86
CA LYS A 299 17.88 16.43 -6.16
C LYS A 299 18.06 15.31 -5.14
N LYS A 300 16.98 14.97 -4.44
CA LYS A 300 16.94 13.85 -3.50
C LYS A 300 16.19 12.66 -4.05
N ARG A 301 16.68 11.48 -3.71
CA ARG A 301 15.95 10.22 -3.89
C ARG A 301 14.83 10.09 -2.86
N GLU A 302 13.90 9.19 -3.13
CA GLU A 302 12.91 8.73 -2.16
C GLU A 302 13.60 8.26 -0.88
N GLU A 303 13.13 8.73 0.27
CA GLU A 303 13.72 8.44 1.58
C GLU A 303 13.25 7.09 2.13
N ASP A 304 12.02 6.68 1.80
CA ASP A 304 11.41 5.46 2.30
C ASP A 304 11.87 4.22 1.50
N PRO A 305 12.56 3.24 2.13
CA PRO A 305 13.08 2.07 1.45
C PRO A 305 11.98 1.16 0.88
N ASP A 306 10.82 1.07 1.52
CA ASP A 306 9.70 0.26 1.01
C ASP A 306 9.16 0.86 -0.30
N ILE A 307 9.08 2.20 -0.38
CA ILE A 307 8.70 2.88 -1.62
C ILE A 307 9.76 2.69 -2.70
N ARG A 308 11.06 2.81 -2.38
CA ARG A 308 12.15 2.56 -3.35
C ARG A 308 12.08 1.15 -3.91
N LYS A 309 11.93 0.14 -3.04
CA LYS A 309 11.75 -1.26 -3.44
C LYS A 309 10.53 -1.42 -4.35
N MET A 310 9.41 -0.80 -4.00
CA MET A 310 8.17 -0.87 -4.78
C MET A 310 8.31 -0.27 -6.18
N LEU A 311 9.05 0.83 -6.33
CA LEU A 311 9.37 1.43 -7.63
C LEU A 311 10.23 0.50 -8.48
N LEU A 312 11.28 -0.09 -7.90
CA LEU A 312 12.14 -1.06 -8.60
C LEU A 312 11.36 -2.31 -9.03
N GLU A 313 10.49 -2.84 -8.17
CA GLU A 313 9.61 -3.96 -8.52
C GLU A 313 8.64 -3.58 -9.64
N THR A 314 8.15 -2.33 -9.66
CA THR A 314 7.29 -1.84 -10.75
C THR A 314 8.05 -1.80 -12.08
N LEU A 315 9.29 -1.32 -12.07
CA LEU A 315 10.17 -1.34 -13.25
C LEU A 315 10.48 -2.77 -13.69
N LEU A 316 10.71 -3.70 -12.76
CA LEU A 316 10.95 -5.10 -13.06
C LEU A 316 9.71 -5.79 -13.66
N LEU A 317 8.51 -5.46 -13.20
CA LEU A 317 7.27 -5.93 -13.82
C LEU A 317 7.18 -5.45 -15.28
N LEU A 318 7.49 -4.17 -15.55
CA LEU A 318 7.49 -3.63 -16.90
C LEU A 318 8.52 -4.33 -17.80
N THR A 319 9.63 -4.85 -17.28
CA THR A 319 10.63 -5.63 -18.06
C THR A 319 10.26 -7.10 -18.26
N ALA A 320 9.11 -7.56 -17.77
CA ALA A 320 8.67 -8.92 -18.01
C ALA A 320 8.39 -9.18 -19.51
N THR A 321 7.99 -8.15 -20.26
CA THR A 321 7.80 -8.21 -21.70
C THR A 321 9.04 -7.72 -22.47
N LYS A 322 9.27 -8.27 -23.65
CA LYS A 322 10.31 -7.83 -24.59
C LYS A 322 10.16 -6.35 -24.93
N ALA A 323 8.95 -5.90 -25.24
CA ALA A 323 8.68 -4.49 -25.54
C ALA A 323 9.10 -3.60 -24.35
N GLY A 324 8.78 -4.00 -23.12
CA GLY A 324 9.21 -3.27 -21.93
C GLY A 324 10.72 -3.28 -21.69
N ARG A 325 11.40 -4.42 -21.85
CA ARG A 325 12.88 -4.48 -21.80
C ARG A 325 13.51 -3.53 -22.81
N GLN A 326 13.03 -3.56 -24.05
CA GLN A 326 13.55 -2.72 -25.11
C GLN A 326 13.26 -1.24 -24.84
N ALA A 327 12.08 -0.88 -24.35
CA ALA A 327 11.74 0.50 -23.99
C ALA A 327 12.66 1.06 -22.89
N LEU A 328 12.89 0.31 -21.80
CA LEU A 328 13.78 0.75 -20.72
C LEU A 328 15.24 0.83 -21.18
N LYS A 329 15.71 -0.09 -22.04
CA LYS A 329 17.05 -0.01 -22.63
C LYS A 329 17.19 1.19 -23.57
N GLN A 330 16.19 1.47 -24.40
CA GLN A 330 16.18 2.60 -25.34
C GLN A 330 16.14 3.96 -24.63
N LYS A 331 15.45 4.05 -23.49
CA LYS A 331 15.41 5.25 -22.62
C LYS A 331 16.60 5.34 -21.66
N ASN A 332 17.65 4.58 -21.93
CA ASN A 332 18.91 4.55 -21.20
C ASN A 332 18.74 4.52 -19.67
N VAL A 333 17.93 3.59 -19.15
CA VAL A 333 17.63 3.52 -17.70
C VAL A 333 18.83 3.05 -16.86
N TYR A 334 19.77 2.33 -17.46
CA TYR A 334 20.88 1.69 -16.74
C TYR A 334 21.75 2.67 -15.91
N PRO A 335 22.20 3.84 -16.40
CA PRO A 335 23.00 4.78 -15.61
C PRO A 335 22.31 5.22 -14.31
N ILE A 336 20.99 5.48 -14.35
CA ILE A 336 20.22 5.83 -13.13
C ILE A 336 20.27 4.68 -12.13
N MET A 337 20.06 3.44 -12.59
CA MET A 337 20.10 2.26 -11.72
C MET A 337 21.52 1.99 -11.18
N ARG A 338 22.56 2.22 -11.98
CA ARG A 338 23.96 2.08 -11.56
C ARG A 338 24.29 3.05 -10.42
N GLU A 339 23.96 4.33 -10.56
CA GLU A 339 24.21 5.31 -9.50
C GLU A 339 23.30 5.10 -8.28
N PHE A 340 22.05 4.67 -8.50
CA PHE A 340 21.15 4.28 -7.42
C PHE A 340 21.72 3.12 -6.59
N HIS A 341 22.16 2.04 -7.24
CA HIS A 341 22.72 0.86 -6.57
C HIS A 341 23.97 1.19 -5.75
N ARG A 342 24.82 2.11 -6.23
CA ARG A 342 26.01 2.59 -5.49
C ARG A 342 25.63 3.39 -4.23
N TRP A 343 24.51 4.12 -4.29
CA TRP A 343 24.04 4.97 -3.20
C TRP A 343 23.21 4.20 -2.16
N GLU A 344 22.48 3.16 -2.57
CA GLU A 344 21.53 2.43 -1.74
C GLU A 344 22.22 1.70 -0.57
N LYS A 345 21.55 1.72 0.58
CA LYS A 345 22.05 1.13 1.84
C LYS A 345 21.16 0.01 2.36
N ASP A 346 19.90 -0.05 1.96
CA ASP A 346 19.04 -1.15 2.32
C ASP A 346 19.38 -2.38 1.47
N VAL A 347 19.66 -3.51 2.12
CA VAL A 347 20.13 -4.73 1.44
C VAL A 347 19.05 -5.33 0.53
N TYR A 348 17.77 -5.24 0.90
CA TYR A 348 16.68 -5.75 0.09
C TYR A 348 16.40 -4.85 -1.11
N VAL A 349 16.51 -3.54 -0.94
CA VAL A 349 16.39 -2.58 -2.05
C VAL A 349 17.56 -2.75 -3.03
N ALA A 350 18.78 -2.88 -2.53
CA ALA A 350 19.98 -3.11 -3.35
C ALA A 350 19.86 -4.39 -4.19
N ALA A 351 19.46 -5.51 -3.57
CA ALA A 351 19.23 -6.77 -4.27
C ALA A 351 18.15 -6.66 -5.35
N THR A 352 17.06 -5.93 -5.06
CA THR A 352 16.00 -5.66 -6.06
C THR A 352 16.53 -4.82 -7.23
N CYS A 353 17.39 -3.84 -6.95
CA CYS A 353 18.03 -3.03 -7.98
C CYS A 353 19.00 -3.86 -8.83
N GLU A 354 19.77 -4.77 -8.22
CA GLU A 354 20.68 -5.67 -8.92
C GLU A 354 19.91 -6.55 -9.92
N LYS A 355 18.76 -7.13 -9.52
CA LYS A 355 17.89 -7.90 -10.41
C LYS A 355 17.47 -7.08 -11.63
N LEU A 356 17.07 -5.83 -11.42
CA LEU A 356 16.71 -4.93 -12.53
C LEU A 356 17.92 -4.62 -13.42
N ILE A 357 19.07 -4.34 -12.84
CA ILE A 357 20.32 -4.10 -13.59
C ILE A 357 20.67 -5.30 -14.47
N GLN A 358 20.59 -6.53 -13.93
CA GLN A 358 20.85 -7.76 -14.66
C GLN A 358 19.95 -7.89 -15.90
N VAL A 359 18.68 -7.52 -15.80
CA VAL A 359 17.75 -7.50 -16.95
C VAL A 359 18.14 -6.41 -17.97
N LEU A 360 18.59 -5.24 -17.52
CA LEU A 360 18.98 -4.12 -18.39
C LEU A 360 20.28 -4.37 -19.16
N ILE A 361 21.25 -5.07 -18.56
CA ILE A 361 22.53 -5.38 -19.22
C ILE A 361 22.53 -6.73 -19.93
N GLY A 362 21.61 -7.63 -19.57
CA GLY A 362 21.51 -8.96 -20.13
C GLY A 362 21.04 -8.97 -21.58
N ASP A 363 21.37 -10.04 -22.29
CA ASP A 363 20.88 -10.28 -23.65
C ASP A 363 19.37 -10.52 -23.66
N GLU A 364 18.74 -10.33 -24.83
CA GLU A 364 17.33 -10.66 -25.00
C GLU A 364 17.12 -12.19 -24.84
N PRO A 365 16.12 -12.63 -24.06
CA PRO A 365 15.77 -14.05 -23.94
C PRO A 365 15.52 -14.74 -25.29
N GLU A 366 15.59 -16.08 -25.29
CA GLU A 366 15.37 -16.91 -26.48
C GLU A 366 13.99 -16.69 -27.11
N LEU A 367 13.87 -17.01 -28.40
CA LEU A 367 12.59 -16.94 -29.13
C LEU A 367 11.55 -17.82 -28.42
N GLY A 368 10.42 -17.22 -28.06
CA GLY A 368 9.38 -17.85 -27.24
C GLY A 368 9.37 -17.43 -25.77
N MET A 369 10.40 -16.70 -25.31
CA MET A 369 10.46 -16.08 -23.97
C MET A 369 10.26 -14.55 -24.02
N GLU A 370 9.47 -14.08 -24.98
CA GLU A 370 9.22 -12.65 -25.17
C GLU A 370 8.42 -12.07 -24.00
N ASN A 371 7.48 -12.83 -23.44
CA ASN A 371 6.74 -12.46 -22.25
C ASN A 371 7.01 -13.47 -21.12
N LEU A 372 7.85 -13.08 -20.17
CA LEU A 372 8.27 -13.93 -19.05
C LEU A 372 7.11 -14.29 -18.11
N MET A 373 5.99 -13.56 -18.15
CA MET A 373 4.80 -13.88 -17.35
C MET A 373 3.95 -15.02 -17.93
N GLU A 374 4.14 -15.36 -19.20
CA GLU A 374 3.37 -16.41 -19.91
C GLU A 374 4.17 -17.70 -20.14
N VAL A 375 5.47 -17.70 -19.83
CA VAL A 375 6.34 -18.87 -20.01
C VAL A 375 5.94 -19.99 -19.05
N GLU A 376 5.70 -21.19 -19.59
CA GLU A 376 5.52 -22.38 -18.77
C GLU A 376 6.87 -22.83 -18.20
N ILE A 377 6.98 -22.83 -16.87
CA ILE A 377 8.21 -23.19 -16.17
C ILE A 377 8.14 -24.67 -15.76
N PRO A 378 9.07 -25.53 -16.21
CA PRO A 378 9.15 -26.92 -15.78
C PRO A 378 9.29 -27.04 -14.26
N GLN A 379 8.71 -28.08 -13.66
CA GLN A 379 8.68 -28.25 -12.20
C GLN A 379 10.07 -28.29 -11.56
N ASP A 380 11.06 -28.88 -12.22
CA ASP A 380 12.43 -28.96 -11.73
C ASP A 380 13.14 -27.59 -11.75
N VAL A 381 12.78 -26.72 -12.70
CA VAL A 381 13.27 -25.34 -12.76
C VAL A 381 12.57 -24.49 -11.70
N GLU A 382 11.26 -24.65 -11.53
CA GLU A 382 10.49 -23.97 -10.49
C GLU A 382 11.04 -24.29 -9.08
N GLU A 383 11.36 -25.55 -8.80
CA GLU A 383 11.94 -25.96 -7.51
C GLU A 383 13.32 -25.32 -7.29
N LYS A 384 14.19 -25.31 -8.31
CA LYS A 384 15.51 -24.64 -8.23
C LYS A 384 15.40 -23.13 -8.01
N LEU A 385 14.45 -22.47 -8.69
CA LEU A 385 14.20 -21.04 -8.50
C LEU A 385 13.74 -20.76 -7.07
N ARG A 386 12.84 -21.58 -6.52
CA ARG A 386 12.40 -21.44 -5.12
C ARG A 386 13.52 -21.66 -4.11
N GLU A 387 14.38 -22.64 -4.34
CA GLU A 387 15.57 -22.89 -3.51
C GLU A 387 16.55 -21.71 -3.57
N ALA A 388 16.78 -21.16 -4.77
CA ALA A 388 17.62 -19.97 -4.96
C ALA A 388 17.06 -18.75 -4.24
N ASP A 389 15.76 -18.47 -4.40
CA ASP A 389 15.05 -17.38 -3.69
C ASP A 389 15.16 -17.53 -2.17
N THR A 390 14.96 -18.74 -1.65
CA THR A 390 15.06 -19.02 -0.21
C THR A 390 16.48 -18.75 0.30
N LYS A 391 17.49 -19.19 -0.46
CA LYS A 391 18.89 -19.00 -0.10
C LYS A 391 19.29 -17.52 -0.14
N GLU A 392 18.85 -16.79 -1.18
CA GLU A 392 19.05 -15.34 -1.29
C GLU A 392 18.45 -14.62 -0.08
N GLN A 393 17.22 -14.98 0.31
CA GLN A 393 16.56 -14.39 1.48
C GLN A 393 17.34 -14.65 2.78
N GLU A 394 17.84 -15.87 2.99
CA GLU A 394 18.68 -16.19 4.15
C GLU A 394 20.02 -15.41 4.16
N GLU A 395 20.60 -15.14 2.99
CA GLU A 395 21.83 -14.35 2.85
C GLU A 395 21.57 -12.87 3.16
N LEU A 396 20.46 -12.30 2.65
CA LEU A 396 20.05 -10.93 2.94
C LEU A 396 19.74 -10.72 4.43
N GLU A 397 19.05 -11.67 5.08
CA GLU A 397 18.77 -11.61 6.52
C GLU A 397 20.05 -11.65 7.36
N LYS A 398 21.05 -12.45 6.95
CA LYS A 398 22.37 -12.48 7.60
C LYS A 398 23.10 -11.15 7.42
N GLU A 399 23.11 -10.58 6.21
CA GLU A 399 23.76 -9.30 5.93
C GLU A 399 23.11 -8.16 6.71
N GLU A 400 21.77 -8.09 6.73
CA GLU A 400 21.03 -7.10 7.50
C GLU A 400 21.35 -7.20 8.99
N ARG A 401 21.40 -8.43 9.52
CA ARG A 401 21.74 -8.66 10.92
C ARG A 401 23.16 -8.20 11.25
N MET A 402 24.14 -8.53 10.40
CA MET A 402 25.53 -8.09 10.60
C MET A 402 25.63 -6.56 10.57
N ARG A 403 24.95 -5.89 9.62
CA ARG A 403 24.93 -4.42 9.57
C ARG A 403 24.32 -3.80 10.82
N ARG A 404 23.23 -4.36 11.34
CA ARG A 404 22.60 -3.89 12.60
C ARG A 404 23.54 -4.05 13.79
N GLU A 405 24.24 -5.18 13.89
CA GLU A 405 25.23 -5.43 14.94
C GLU A 405 26.39 -4.42 14.86
N GLU A 406 26.93 -4.14 13.66
CA GLU A 406 27.98 -3.11 13.45
C GLU A 406 27.52 -1.69 13.81
N GLU A 407 26.28 -1.31 13.48
CA GLU A 407 25.72 -0.01 13.85
C GLU A 407 25.53 0.14 15.36
N GLU A 408 25.12 -0.93 16.04
CA GLU A 408 25.02 -0.95 17.50
C GLU A 408 26.38 -0.82 18.18
N GLU A 409 27.41 -1.48 17.65
CA GLU A 409 28.78 -1.36 18.15
C GLU A 409 29.33 0.06 17.98
N LYS A 410 29.14 0.67 16.81
CA LYS A 410 29.53 2.08 16.56
C LYS A 410 28.85 3.04 17.54
N LYS A 411 27.54 2.88 17.76
CA LYS A 411 26.77 3.71 18.72
C LYS A 411 27.25 3.52 20.17
N LYS A 412 27.67 2.32 20.55
CA LYS A 412 28.22 2.05 21.89
C LYS A 412 29.58 2.73 22.08
N CYS A 413 30.46 2.67 21.07
CA CYS A 413 31.75 3.37 21.12
C CYS A 413 31.59 4.89 21.22
N GLU A 414 30.67 5.50 20.47
CA GLU A 414 30.39 6.94 20.49
C GLU A 414 29.77 7.46 21.81
N GLN A 415 29.20 6.58 22.65
CA GLN A 415 28.64 6.94 23.96
C GLN A 415 29.64 6.77 25.12
N THR A 416 30.78 6.12 24.86
CA THR A 416 31.85 5.89 25.85
C THR A 416 33.01 6.89 25.76
N ASP A 417 33.03 7.75 24.74
CA ASP A 417 33.91 8.92 24.61
C ASP A 417 33.16 10.21 24.99
#